data_AF-A0A173Y6C8-F1
#
_entry.id   AF-A0A173Y6C8-F1
#
_cell.length_a   1.000
_cell.length_b   1.000
_cell.length_c   1.000
_cell.angle_alpha   90.00
_cell.angle_beta   90.00
_cell.angle_gamma   90.00
#
_symmetry.space_group_name_H-M   'P 1'
#
loop_
_entity.id
_entity.type
_entity.pdbx_description
1 polymer ?
#
loop_
_entity_poly.entity_id
_entity_poly.type
_entity_poly.pdbx_seq_one_letter_code
_entity_poly.pdbx_strand_id
1 'polypeptide(L)'
;MTKIENDEKLLKDFFTANKQEIADNGFSRRVMHRLPDRSNWLARIWNAAVVVAGAVLFIWMGGLEAAWGTIREVFISMINQGTAELDPKSIIIASVVLVFMATRKVASMA
;
A
#
# COMPACT_ATOMS: atom_id res chain seq x y z
N MET A 1 -32.28 58.09 24.40
CA MET A 1 -31.42 56.99 24.86
C MET A 1 -32.29 56.02 25.67
N THR A 2 -33.16 55.25 25.01
CA THR A 2 -34.20 54.43 25.70
C THR A 2 -34.63 53.18 24.93
N LYS A 3 -34.27 53.03 23.64
CA LYS A 3 -34.62 51.84 22.84
C LYS A 3 -33.67 50.66 23.05
N ILE A 4 -32.36 50.93 23.18
CA ILE A 4 -31.33 49.90 23.30
C ILE A 4 -31.50 49.09 24.60
N GLU A 5 -31.82 49.74 25.72
CA GLU A 5 -32.00 49.06 27.01
C GLU A 5 -33.22 48.13 27.01
N ASN A 6 -34.27 48.49 26.28
CA ASN A 6 -35.49 47.66 26.21
C ASN A 6 -35.27 46.43 25.32
N ASP A 7 -34.52 46.57 24.22
CA ASP A 7 -34.18 45.46 23.35
C ASP A 7 -33.21 44.48 24.02
N GLU A 8 -32.26 44.98 24.84
CA GLU A 8 -31.40 44.14 25.67
C GLU A 8 -32.19 43.37 26.75
N LYS A 9 -33.20 44.01 27.33
CA LYS A 9 -34.06 43.40 28.34
C LYS A 9 -34.96 42.32 27.72
N LEU A 10 -35.54 42.60 26.55
CA LEU A 10 -36.26 41.61 25.76
C LEU A 10 -35.37 40.45 25.35
N LEU A 11 -34.16 40.72 24.85
CA LEU A 11 -33.20 39.67 24.50
C LEU A 11 -32.83 38.82 25.72
N LYS A 12 -32.54 39.43 26.87
CA LYS A 12 -32.27 38.70 28.11
C LYS A 12 -33.46 37.86 28.55
N ASP A 13 -34.67 38.38 28.50
CA ASP A 13 -35.87 37.62 28.86
C ASP A 13 -36.14 36.50 27.86
N PHE A 14 -35.90 36.71 26.55
CA PHE A 14 -35.98 35.68 25.53
C PHE A 14 -34.91 34.60 25.69
N PHE A 15 -33.66 34.97 25.99
CA PHE A 15 -32.57 34.03 26.25
C PHE A 15 -32.71 33.31 27.59
N THR A 16 -33.46 33.87 28.55
CA THR A 16 -33.72 33.25 29.85
C THR A 16 -34.95 32.34 29.80
N ALA A 17 -36.01 32.77 29.09
CA ALA A 17 -37.23 31.98 28.89
C ALA A 17 -37.06 30.85 27.86
N ASN A 18 -36.19 31.02 26.85
CA ASN A 18 -35.86 30.02 25.83
C ASN A 18 -34.40 29.53 25.91
N LYS A 19 -33.73 29.69 27.06
CA LYS A 19 -32.53 28.88 27.35
C LYS A 19 -32.99 27.44 27.52
N GLN A 20 -33.16 26.74 26.40
CA GLN A 20 -32.90 25.32 26.43
C GLN A 20 -31.43 25.21 26.83
N GLU A 21 -31.19 24.93 28.11
CA GLU A 21 -30.02 24.18 28.50
C GLU A 21 -30.06 22.94 27.60
N ILE A 22 -29.37 23.02 26.46
CA ILE A 22 -28.81 21.83 25.87
C ILE A 22 -27.75 21.42 26.88
N ALA A 23 -28.20 20.77 27.96
CA ALA A 23 -27.36 19.89 28.73
C ALA A 23 -26.69 19.04 27.67
N ASP A 24 -25.36 19.11 27.60
CA ASP A 24 -24.60 18.29 26.67
C ASP A 24 -24.81 16.85 27.14
N ASN A 25 -25.92 16.25 26.70
CA ASN A 25 -26.47 14.95 27.11
C ASN A 25 -25.62 13.83 26.53
N GLY A 26 -24.30 14.02 26.47
CA GLY A 26 -23.37 13.31 25.62
C GLY A 26 -23.56 13.63 24.13
N PHE A 27 -23.97 14.84 23.74
CA PHE A 27 -23.99 15.23 22.32
C PHE A 27 -22.56 15.36 21.80
N SER A 28 -21.67 16.08 22.48
CA SER A 28 -20.24 16.12 22.12
C SER A 28 -19.62 14.73 22.17
N ARG A 29 -20.00 13.90 23.15
CA ARG A 29 -19.50 12.53 23.28
C ARG A 29 -20.01 11.60 22.18
N ARG A 30 -21.28 11.72 21.77
CA ARG A 30 -21.88 11.00 20.63
C ARG A 30 -21.43 11.53 19.28
N VAL A 31 -21.09 12.81 19.16
CA VAL A 31 -20.54 13.41 17.93
C VAL A 31 -19.07 13.04 17.76
N MET A 32 -18.26 13.09 18.83
CA MET A 32 -16.86 12.64 18.79
C MET A 32 -16.74 11.12 18.57
N HIS A 33 -17.65 10.30 19.12
CA HIS A 33 -17.69 8.86 18.79
C HIS A 33 -18.32 8.55 17.41
N ARG A 34 -18.92 9.54 16.76
CA ARG A 34 -19.40 9.44 15.37
C ARG A 34 -18.43 10.03 14.36
N LEU A 35 -17.27 10.54 14.77
CA LEU A 35 -16.14 10.73 13.85
C LEU A 35 -15.64 9.33 13.52
N PRO A 36 -16.09 8.80 12.38
CA PRO A 36 -16.05 7.38 12.19
C PRO A 36 -14.62 7.00 11.84
N ASP A 37 -14.15 5.89 12.39
CA ASP A 37 -13.05 5.05 11.90
C ASP A 37 -13.20 4.63 10.42
N ARG A 38 -14.17 5.20 9.70
CA ARG A 38 -14.42 5.07 8.26
C ARG A 38 -13.36 5.78 7.42
N SER A 39 -12.56 6.68 7.99
CA SER A 39 -11.37 7.22 7.32
C SER A 39 -10.34 6.11 7.04
N ASN A 40 -10.27 5.07 7.87
CA ASN A 40 -9.29 3.99 7.75
C ASN A 40 -9.51 3.15 6.48
N TRP A 41 -10.78 2.99 6.06
CA TRP A 41 -11.10 2.27 4.82
C TRP A 41 -10.84 3.11 3.58
N LEU A 42 -11.18 4.41 3.61
CA LEU A 42 -10.86 5.35 2.54
C LEU A 42 -9.35 5.53 2.38
N ALA A 43 -8.60 5.61 3.49
CA ALA A 43 -7.15 5.67 3.48
C ALA A 43 -6.52 4.37 2.94
N ARG A 44 -7.10 3.20 3.26
CA ARG A 44 -6.65 1.92 2.67
C ARG A 44 -6.95 1.83 1.18
N ILE A 45 -8.13 2.27 0.73
CA ILE A 45 -8.47 2.32 -0.71
C ILE A 45 -7.53 3.28 -1.43
N TRP A 46 -7.26 4.45 -0.83
CA TRP A 46 -6.36 5.44 -1.40
C TRP A 46 -4.93 4.91 -1.50
N ASN A 47 -4.40 4.30 -0.44
CA ASN A 47 -3.10 3.65 -0.48
C ASN A 47 -3.04 2.52 -1.51
N ALA A 48 -4.08 1.69 -1.60
CA ALA A 48 -4.16 0.64 -2.61
C ALA A 48 -4.17 1.23 -4.02
N ALA A 49 -4.92 2.30 -4.26
CA ALA A 49 -4.94 3.01 -5.54
C ALA A 49 -3.57 3.59 -5.91
N VAL A 50 -2.85 4.18 -4.95
CA VAL A 50 -1.48 4.68 -5.15
C VAL A 50 -0.51 3.55 -5.49
N VAL A 51 -0.58 2.42 -4.79
CA VAL A 51 0.27 1.25 -5.07
C VAL A 51 -0.02 0.68 -6.47
N VAL A 52 -1.30 0.55 -6.84
CA VAL A 52 -1.69 0.08 -8.17
C VAL A 52 -1.22 1.05 -9.25
N ALA A 53 -1.40 2.37 -9.05
CA ALA A 53 -0.90 3.37 -9.98
C ALA A 53 0.62 3.31 -10.13
N GLY A 54 1.36 3.15 -9.02
CA GLY A 54 2.80 2.96 -9.03
C GLY A 54 3.23 1.70 -9.78
N ALA A 55 2.54 0.57 -9.57
CA ALA A 55 2.81 -0.67 -10.28
C ALA A 55 2.53 -0.54 -11.79
N VAL A 56 1.43 0.10 -12.19
CA VAL A 56 1.10 0.35 -13.59
C VAL A 56 2.15 1.25 -14.25
N LEU A 57 2.55 2.34 -13.59
CA LEU A 57 3.62 3.22 -14.08
C LEU A 57 4.96 2.49 -14.18
N PHE A 58 5.28 1.63 -13.21
CA PHE A 58 6.49 0.80 -13.24
C PHE A 58 6.50 -0.17 -14.42
N ILE A 59 5.37 -0.82 -14.69
CA ILE A 59 5.22 -1.70 -15.86
C ILE A 59 5.31 -0.88 -17.16
N TRP A 60 4.66 0.28 -17.22
CA TRP A 60 4.66 1.14 -18.41
C TRP A 60 6.02 1.75 -18.74
N MET A 61 6.81 2.11 -17.72
CA MET A 61 8.21 2.53 -17.88
C MET A 61 9.16 1.35 -18.18
N GLY A 62 8.64 0.12 -18.33
CA GLY A 62 9.47 -1.05 -18.60
C GLY A 62 10.36 -1.44 -17.41
N GLY A 63 9.98 -1.08 -16.17
CA GLY A 63 10.77 -1.41 -14.98
C GLY A 63 11.01 -2.91 -14.82
N LEU A 64 10.08 -3.75 -15.31
CA LEU A 64 10.25 -5.19 -15.37
C LEU A 64 11.30 -5.61 -16.41
N GLU A 65 11.31 -4.97 -17.58
CA GLU A 65 12.31 -5.19 -18.63
C GLU A 65 13.70 -4.71 -18.18
N ALA A 66 13.78 -3.58 -17.49
CA ALA A 66 15.02 -3.07 -16.92
C ALA A 66 15.57 -4.03 -15.84
N ALA A 67 14.74 -4.48 -14.91
CA ALA A 67 15.14 -5.44 -13.89
C ALA A 67 15.58 -6.78 -14.51
N TRP A 68 14.83 -7.29 -15.49
CA TRP A 68 15.19 -8.51 -16.20
C TRP A 68 16.47 -8.33 -17.03
N GLY A 69 16.64 -7.17 -17.66
CA GLY A 69 17.82 -6.80 -18.42
C GLY A 69 19.08 -6.81 -17.55
N THR A 70 19.03 -6.17 -16.38
CA THR A 70 20.15 -6.17 -15.42
C THR A 70 20.46 -7.57 -14.89
N ILE A 71 19.44 -8.37 -14.53
CA ILE A 71 19.64 -9.74 -14.08
C ILE A 71 20.28 -10.59 -15.18
N ARG A 72 19.77 -10.47 -16.41
CA ARG A 72 20.29 -11.18 -17.57
C ARG A 72 21.72 -10.77 -17.90
N GLU A 73 22.04 -9.49 -17.83
CA GLU A 73 23.41 -9.00 -18.04
C GLU A 73 24.38 -9.53 -16.98
N VAL A 74 24.00 -9.50 -15.70
CA VAL A 74 24.82 -10.07 -14.62
C VAL A 74 24.99 -11.57 -14.80
N PHE A 75 23.94 -12.28 -15.21
CA PHE A 75 23.99 -13.72 -15.45
C PHE A 75 24.86 -14.08 -16.66
N ILE A 76 24.74 -13.34 -17.77
CA ILE A 76 25.60 -13.51 -18.95
C ILE A 76 27.05 -13.17 -18.60
N SER A 77 27.28 -12.10 -17.84
CA SER A 77 28.61 -11.73 -17.34
C SER A 77 29.22 -12.84 -16.49
N MET A 78 28.44 -13.42 -15.57
CA MET A 78 28.87 -14.53 -14.72
C MET A 78 29.11 -15.82 -15.51
N ILE A 79 28.27 -16.14 -16.50
CA ILE A 79 28.50 -17.28 -17.39
C ILE A 79 29.77 -17.06 -18.20
N ASN A 80 29.95 -15.90 -18.83
CA ASN A 80 31.11 -15.63 -19.68
C ASN A 80 32.42 -15.67 -18.87
N GLN A 81 32.41 -15.17 -17.63
CA GLN A 81 33.54 -15.27 -16.70
C GLN A 81 33.74 -16.70 -16.19
N GLY A 82 32.67 -17.41 -15.84
CA GLY A 82 32.72 -18.82 -15.42
C GLY A 82 33.14 -19.79 -16.54
N THR A 83 32.85 -19.47 -17.80
CA THR A 83 33.30 -20.24 -18.98
C THR A 83 34.77 -20.02 -19.32
N ALA A 84 35.41 -18.97 -18.79
CA ALA A 84 36.86 -18.81 -18.93
C ALA A 84 37.63 -19.78 -18.03
N GLU A 85 37.00 -20.29 -16.96
CA GLU A 85 37.59 -21.22 -16.00
C GLU A 85 37.08 -22.67 -16.19
N LEU A 86 35.88 -22.85 -16.73
CA LEU A 86 35.26 -24.15 -16.96
C LEU A 86 35.34 -24.56 -18.44
N ASP A 87 36.16 -25.57 -18.72
CA ASP A 87 36.28 -26.17 -20.07
C ASP A 87 34.88 -26.56 -20.59
N PRO A 88 34.48 -26.13 -21.81
CA PRO A 88 33.17 -26.41 -22.40
C PRO A 88 32.78 -27.89 -22.40
N LYS A 89 33.75 -28.83 -22.41
CA LYS A 89 33.46 -30.26 -22.26
C LYS A 89 32.94 -30.63 -20.87
N SER A 90 33.44 -29.99 -19.81
CA SER A 90 33.03 -30.27 -18.42
C SER A 90 31.62 -29.78 -18.12
N ILE A 91 31.21 -28.64 -18.71
CA ILE A 91 29.86 -28.08 -18.57
C ILE A 91 28.83 -29.00 -19.22
N ILE A 92 29.14 -29.55 -20.39
CA ILE A 92 28.27 -30.52 -21.08
C ILE A 92 28.10 -31.77 -20.21
N ILE A 93 29.18 -32.30 -19.63
CA ILE A 93 29.11 -33.47 -18.75
C ILE A 93 28.30 -33.16 -17.48
N ALA A 94 28.54 -32.03 -16.83
CA ALA A 94 27.84 -31.62 -15.62
C ALA A 94 26.33 -31.43 -15.86
N SER A 95 25.94 -30.83 -16.99
CA SER A 95 24.53 -30.64 -17.35
C SER A 95 23.81 -31.97 -17.62
N VAL A 96 24.44 -32.91 -18.34
CA VAL A 96 23.91 -34.26 -18.57
C VAL A 96 23.71 -35.01 -17.25
N VAL A 97 24.69 -34.95 -16.35
CA VAL A 97 24.60 -35.59 -15.02
C VAL A 97 23.48 -34.98 -14.19
N LEU A 98 23.32 -33.66 -14.19
CA LEU A 98 22.22 -32.99 -13.47
C LEU A 98 20.84 -33.40 -14.00
N VAL A 99 20.66 -33.49 -15.31
CA VAL A 99 19.40 -33.94 -15.93
C VAL A 99 19.11 -35.41 -15.58
N PHE A 100 20.12 -36.27 -15.63
CA PHE A 100 19.99 -37.67 -15.22
C PHE A 100 19.63 -37.79 -13.73
N MET A 101 20.26 -36.98 -12.88
CA MET A 101 19.99 -37.00 -11.44
C MET A 101 18.59 -36.45 -11.13
N ALA A 102 18.13 -35.41 -11.84
CA ALA A 102 16.79 -34.85 -11.70
C ALA A 102 15.70 -35.84 -12.15
N THR A 103 15.86 -36.47 -13.31
CA THR A 103 14.93 -37.49 -13.82
C THR A 103 14.86 -38.69 -12.88
N ARG A 104 16.01 -39.18 -12.39
CA ARG A 104 16.05 -40.24 -11.38
C ARG A 104 15.39 -39.81 -10.07
N LYS A 105 15.62 -38.58 -9.61
CA LYS A 105 15.04 -38.05 -8.37
C LYS A 105 13.52 -37.96 -8.46
N VAL A 106 12.99 -37.50 -9.60
CA VAL A 106 11.53 -37.45 -9.85
C VAL A 106 10.93 -38.85 -9.93
N ALA A 107 11.59 -39.79 -10.62
CA ALA A 107 11.15 -41.18 -10.71
C ALA A 107 11.21 -41.94 -9.37
N SER A 108 12.08 -41.52 -8.45
CA SER A 108 12.19 -42.09 -7.09
C SER A 108 11.20 -41.48 -6.09
N MET A 109 10.55 -40.36 -6.43
CA MET A 109 9.50 -39.74 -5.61
C MET A 109 8.08 -40.11 -6.06
N ALA A 110 7.95 -40.73 -7.24
CA ALA A 110 6.72 -41.35 -7.73
C ALA A 110 6.61 -42.79 -7.22
#